data_AF-A0A9E4CDM3-F1
#
_entry.id   AF-A0A9E4CDM3-F1
#
_cell.length_a   1.000
_cell.length_b   1.000
_cell.length_c   1.000
_cell.angle_alpha   90.00
_cell.angle_beta   90.00
_cell.angle_gamma   90.00
#
_symmetry.space_group_name_H-M   'P 1'
#
loop_
_entity.id
_entity.type
_entity.pdbx_description
1 polymer ?
#
loop_
_entity_poly.entity_id
_entity_poly.type
_entity_poly.pdbx_seq_one_letter_code
_entity_poly.pdbx_strand_id
1 'polypeptide(L)'
;MDERLQLFEQHRALLFSIAYRMLGSVMEAEDAVQETYLRYMATDLDAIQTPKAFLSTIVTRLCLDQLKSAQHRREEYFGPWLPEPVVTAEAPEELLARHESISMAFLLLLETLSPVER
;
A
#
# COMPACT_ATOMS: atom_id res chain seq x y z
N MET A 1 19.63 -7.32 -20.83
CA MET A 1 18.70 -6.66 -19.89
C MET A 1 18.87 -7.35 -18.55
N ASP A 2 18.86 -6.60 -17.46
CA ASP A 2 19.07 -7.14 -16.12
C ASP A 2 17.89 -8.04 -15.71
N GLU A 3 18.13 -9.34 -15.51
CA GLU A 3 17.09 -10.36 -15.22
C GLU A 3 16.35 -10.02 -13.92
N ARG A 4 17.05 -9.40 -12.96
CA ARG A 4 16.47 -8.93 -11.70
C ARG A 4 15.41 -7.85 -11.93
N LEU A 5 15.71 -6.90 -12.80
CA LEU A 5 14.81 -5.82 -13.13
C LEU A 5 13.54 -6.37 -13.79
N GLN A 6 13.69 -7.29 -14.75
CA GLN A 6 12.54 -7.91 -15.41
C GLN A 6 11.62 -8.65 -14.41
N LEU A 7 12.22 -9.39 -13.48
CA LEU A 7 11.47 -10.12 -12.47
C LEU A 7 10.73 -9.17 -11.51
N PHE A 8 11.36 -8.06 -11.12
CA PHE A 8 10.71 -7.04 -10.31
C PHE A 8 9.56 -6.36 -11.07
N GLU A 9 9.79 -5.97 -12.33
CA GLU A 9 8.79 -5.29 -13.17
C GLU A 9 7.54 -6.15 -13.40
N GLN A 10 7.68 -7.48 -13.50
CA GLN A 10 6.55 -8.41 -13.55
C GLN A 10 5.63 -8.30 -12.33
N HIS A 11 6.15 -7.85 -11.19
CA HIS A 11 5.43 -7.74 -9.92
C HIS A 11 5.11 -6.28 -9.54
N ARG A 12 5.65 -5.28 -10.24
CA ARG A 12 5.53 -3.85 -9.89
C ARG A 12 4.07 -3.41 -9.71
N ALA A 13 3.18 -3.82 -10.60
CA ALA A 13 1.75 -3.50 -10.51
C ALA A 13 1.08 -4.10 -9.26
N LEU A 14 1.45 -5.33 -8.88
CA LEU A 14 0.96 -5.98 -7.66
C LEU A 14 1.47 -5.24 -6.41
N LEU A 15 2.77 -4.93 -6.35
CA LEU A 15 3.38 -4.25 -5.21
C LEU A 15 2.77 -2.86 -5.01
N PHE A 16 2.56 -2.12 -6.11
CA PHE A 16 1.85 -0.84 -6.08
C PHE A 16 0.41 -0.99 -5.56
N SER A 17 -0.35 -1.98 -6.04
CA SER A 17 -1.72 -2.22 -5.57
C SER A 17 -1.79 -2.53 -4.06
N ILE A 18 -0.82 -3.28 -3.53
CA ILE A 18 -0.71 -3.55 -2.09
C ILE A 18 -0.44 -2.25 -1.34
N ALA A 19 0.61 -1.51 -1.72
CA ALA A 19 1.01 -0.29 -1.04
C ALA A 19 -0.08 0.78 -1.08
N TYR A 20 -0.71 0.99 -2.24
CA TYR A 20 -1.79 1.95 -2.42
C TYR A 20 -3.01 1.62 -1.55
N ARG A 21 -3.36 0.34 -1.42
CA ARG A 21 -4.49 -0.08 -0.55
C ARG A 21 -4.17 0.11 0.94
N MET A 22 -2.90 0.04 1.34
CA MET A 22 -2.48 0.22 2.73
C MET A 22 -2.29 1.69 3.12
N LEU A 23 -1.72 2.50 2.23
CA LEU A 23 -1.32 3.88 2.50
C LEU A 23 -2.35 4.90 2.03
N GLY A 24 -3.15 4.56 1.01
CA GLY A 24 -4.17 5.46 0.44
C GLY A 24 -3.61 6.61 -0.41
N SER A 25 -2.29 6.74 -0.51
CA SER A 25 -1.58 7.78 -1.28
C SER A 25 -0.82 7.16 -2.46
N VAL A 26 -0.93 7.79 -3.64
CA VAL A 26 -0.16 7.38 -4.82
C VAL A 26 1.33 7.60 -4.59
N MET A 27 1.72 8.76 -4.07
CA MET A 27 3.12 9.08 -3.80
C MET A 27 3.74 8.09 -2.81
N GLU A 28 3.10 7.87 -1.67
CA GLU A 28 3.65 6.97 -0.65
C GLU A 28 3.71 5.52 -1.14
N ALA A 29 2.76 5.12 -1.99
CA ALA A 29 2.78 3.81 -2.64
C ALA A 29 3.94 3.67 -3.64
N GLU A 30 4.21 4.68 -4.47
CA GLU A 30 5.37 4.67 -5.37
C GLU A 30 6.68 4.62 -4.60
N ASP A 31 6.81 5.42 -3.54
CA ASP A 31 7.99 5.43 -2.67
C ASP A 31 8.22 4.07 -2.01
N ALA A 32 7.16 3.44 -1.49
CA ALA A 32 7.25 2.10 -0.92
C ALA A 32 7.69 1.04 -1.94
N VAL A 33 7.21 1.13 -3.19
CA VAL A 33 7.63 0.24 -4.28
C VAL A 33 9.09 0.47 -4.66
N GLN A 34 9.55 1.72 -4.72
CA GLN A 34 10.95 2.05 -5.01
C GLN A 34 11.88 1.55 -3.90
N GLU A 35 11.54 1.78 -2.63
CA GLU A 35 12.31 1.27 -1.49
C GLU A 35 12.33 -0.27 -1.49
N THR A 36 11.23 -0.91 -1.87
CA THR A 36 11.18 -2.38 -2.06
C THR A 36 12.19 -2.83 -3.13
N TYR A 37 12.29 -2.11 -4.25
CA TYR A 37 13.26 -2.40 -5.30
C TYR A 37 14.70 -2.30 -4.78
N LEU A 38 15.04 -1.25 -4.04
CA LEU A 38 16.38 -1.05 -3.48
C LEU A 38 16.76 -2.20 -2.53
N ARG A 39 15.85 -2.59 -1.63
CA ARG A 39 16.05 -3.74 -0.72
C ARG A 39 16.18 -5.06 -1.46
N TYR A 40 15.38 -5.24 -2.50
CA TYR A 40 15.49 -6.42 -3.36
C TYR A 40 16.85 -6.46 -4.07
N MET A 41 17.35 -5.34 -4.61
CA MET A 41 18.68 -5.26 -5.23
C MET A 41 19.82 -5.56 -4.26
N ALA A 42 19.68 -5.19 -2.99
CA ALA A 42 20.66 -5.46 -1.95
C ALA A 42 20.63 -6.90 -1.40
N THR A 43 19.66 -7.72 -1.79
CA THR A 43 19.50 -9.10 -1.30
C THR A 43 20.17 -10.11 -2.24
N ASP A 44 20.72 -11.18 -1.64
CA ASP A 44 21.22 -12.37 -2.35
C ASP A 44 20.05 -13.18 -2.94
N LEU A 45 20.08 -13.42 -4.26
CA LEU A 45 18.99 -14.05 -5.00
C LEU A 45 18.89 -15.55 -4.73
N ASP A 46 20.02 -16.20 -4.42
CA ASP A 46 20.06 -17.66 -4.21
C ASP A 46 19.27 -18.07 -2.95
N ALA A 47 19.00 -17.12 -2.06
CA ALA A 47 18.16 -17.29 -0.88
C ALA A 47 16.65 -17.11 -1.17
N ILE A 48 16.26 -16.59 -2.34
CA ILE A 48 14.87 -16.22 -2.65
C ILE A 48 14.19 -17.36 -3.42
N GLN A 49 13.44 -18.19 -2.69
CA GLN A 49 12.68 -19.30 -3.28
C GLN A 49 11.43 -18.85 -4.05
N THR A 50 10.79 -17.77 -3.61
CA THR A 50 9.55 -17.26 -4.23
C THR A 50 9.58 -15.74 -4.30
N PRO A 51 9.98 -15.17 -5.45
CA PRO A 51 10.14 -13.72 -5.60
C PRO A 51 8.87 -12.93 -5.29
N LYS A 52 7.71 -13.41 -5.74
CA LYS A 52 6.40 -12.79 -5.44
C LYS A 52 6.19 -12.62 -3.93
N ALA A 53 6.36 -13.70 -3.16
CA ALA A 53 6.13 -13.71 -1.72
C ALA A 53 7.16 -12.85 -0.99
N PHE A 54 8.42 -12.87 -1.44
CA PHE A 54 9.49 -12.06 -0.90
C PHE A 54 9.20 -10.56 -1.08
N LEU A 55 8.91 -10.13 -2.31
CA LEU A 55 8.62 -8.74 -2.64
C LEU A 55 7.36 -8.23 -1.94
N SER A 56 6.27 -9.03 -1.91
CA SER A 56 5.04 -8.66 -1.22
C SER A 56 5.26 -8.51 0.29
N THR A 57 6.13 -9.32 0.87
CA THR A 57 6.49 -9.22 2.30
C THR A 57 7.24 -7.92 2.59
N ILE A 58 8.21 -7.55 1.76
CA ILE A 58 8.97 -6.31 1.93
C ILE A 58 8.05 -5.09 1.86
N VAL A 59 7.26 -4.97 0.80
CA VAL A 59 6.40 -3.80 0.61
C VAL A 59 5.35 -3.68 1.73
N THR A 60 4.80 -4.80 2.19
CA THR A 60 3.84 -4.81 3.31
C THR A 60 4.48 -4.31 4.60
N ARG A 61 5.71 -4.77 4.92
CA ARG A 61 6.43 -4.32 6.11
C ARG A 61 6.76 -2.84 6.06
N LEU A 62 7.22 -2.34 4.91
CA LEU A 62 7.46 -0.92 4.68
C LEU A 62 6.20 -0.08 4.95
N CYS A 63 5.05 -0.51 4.42
CA CYS A 63 3.79 0.19 4.65
C CYS A 63 3.40 0.19 6.13
N LEU A 64 3.53 -0.95 6.83
CA LEU A 64 3.26 -1.03 8.27
C LEU A 64 4.17 -0.12 9.09
N ASP A 65 5.46 -0.04 8.75
CA ASP A 65 6.42 0.80 9.45
C ASP A 65 6.11 2.29 9.25
N GLN A 66 5.69 2.70 8.04
CA GLN A 66 5.24 4.06 7.78
C GLN A 66 3.98 4.42 8.57
N LEU A 67 2.98 3.54 8.58
CA LEU A 67 1.74 3.75 9.34
C LEU A 67 2.02 3.89 10.85
N LYS A 68 2.90 3.04 11.40
CA LYS A 68 3.33 3.13 12.81
C LYS A 68 4.09 4.42 13.09
N SER A 69 4.99 4.84 12.20
CA SER A 69 5.72 6.10 12.35
C SER A 69 4.78 7.31 12.34
N ALA A 70 3.80 7.31 11.42
CA ALA A 70 2.77 8.34 11.39
C ALA A 70 1.93 8.37 12.66
N GLN A 71 1.58 7.20 13.23
CA GLN A 71 0.90 7.11 14.51
C GLN A 71 1.76 7.67 15.66
N HIS A 72 3.02 7.27 15.77
CA HIS A 72 3.92 7.79 16.80
C HIS A 72 4.13 9.31 16.71
N ARG A 73 4.26 9.87 15.50
CA ARG A 73 4.30 11.34 15.31
C ARG A 73 3.05 12.04 15.83
N ARG A 74 1.88 11.38 15.82
CA ARG A 74 0.63 11.93 16.38
C ARG A 74 0.59 11.81 17.91
N GLU A 75 1.18 10.77 18.46
CA GLU A 75 1.24 10.49 19.91
C GLU A 75 2.30 11.34 20.64
N GLU A 76 3.42 11.65 20.00
CA GLU A 76 4.53 12.41 20.58
C GLU A 76 4.27 13.94 20.58
N TYR A 77 3.18 14.38 19.94
CA TYR A 77 2.74 15.78 19.94
C TYR A 77 1.81 16.07 21.15
N PHE A 78 2.33 16.81 22.12
CA PHE A 78 1.53 17.43 23.20
C PHE A 78 0.74 18.65 22.67
N GLY A 79 -0.32 18.41 21.89
CA GLY A 79 -1.23 19.45 21.38
C GLY A 79 -2.38 18.82 20.58
N PRO A 80 -3.51 19.52 20.37
CA PRO A 80 -4.66 18.96 19.66
C PRO A 80 -4.29 18.69 18.20
N TRP A 81 -3.99 17.43 17.88
CA TRP A 81 -3.74 16.98 16.52
C TRP A 81 -5.02 17.14 15.68
N LEU A 82 -5.06 18.16 14.82
CA LEU A 82 -6.00 18.24 13.72
C LEU A 82 -5.31 17.65 12.47
N PRO A 83 -5.91 16.69 11.76
CA PRO A 83 -5.41 16.33 10.43
C PRO A 83 -5.34 17.60 9.57
N GLU A 84 -4.35 17.70 8.68
CA GLU A 84 -4.34 18.80 7.70
C GLU A 84 -5.69 18.81 6.98
N PRO A 85 -6.49 19.88 7.11
CA PRO A 85 -7.75 19.95 6.41
C PRO A 85 -7.41 20.02 4.92
N VAL A 86 -7.76 18.96 4.20
CA VAL A 86 -7.80 19.01 2.74
C VAL A 86 -8.78 20.13 2.42
N VAL A 87 -8.27 21.28 1.96
CA VAL A 87 -9.10 22.39 1.51
C VAL A 87 -9.75 21.96 0.20
N THR A 88 -10.81 21.18 0.35
CA THR A 88 -11.77 20.85 -0.71
C THR A 88 -13.01 21.66 -0.39
N ALA A 89 -13.61 22.25 -1.42
CA ALA A 89 -14.79 23.09 -1.29
C ALA A 89 -16.08 22.32 -0.91
N GLU A 90 -15.95 21.05 -0.49
CA GLU A 90 -17.04 20.11 -0.23
C GLU A 90 -16.89 19.56 1.20
N ALA A 91 -18.03 19.30 1.86
CA ALA A 91 -18.07 18.99 3.28
C ALA A 91 -17.39 17.62 3.58
N PRO A 92 -16.65 17.47 4.70
CA PRO A 92 -15.91 16.25 5.04
C PRO A 92 -16.75 14.97 5.07
N GLU A 93 -18.05 15.11 5.34
CA GLU A 93 -19.04 14.04 5.37
C GLU A 93 -19.31 13.42 3.99
N GLU A 94 -19.31 14.22 2.92
CA GLU A 94 -19.53 13.76 1.55
C GLU A 94 -18.29 13.02 0.99
N LEU A 95 -17.10 13.44 1.43
CA LEU A 95 -15.83 12.84 1.03
C LEU A 95 -15.61 11.48 1.72
N LEU A 96 -15.93 11.38 3.01
CA LEU A 96 -15.89 10.12 3.76
C LEU A 96 -16.90 9.09 3.21
N ALA A 97 -18.12 9.53 2.89
CA ALA A 97 -19.14 8.69 2.28
C ALA A 97 -18.72 8.15 0.89
N ARG A 98 -17.99 8.94 0.09
CA ARG A 98 -17.46 8.48 -1.20
C ARG A 98 -16.36 7.43 -1.05
N HIS A 99 -15.42 7.60 -0.12
CA HIS A 99 -14.37 6.60 0.13
C HIS A 99 -14.91 5.29 0.71
N GLU A 100 -15.93 5.35 1.58
CA GLU A 100 -16.66 4.17 2.04
C GLU A 100 -17.42 3.49 0.91
N SER A 101 -18.06 4.26 0.00
CA SER A 101 -18.85 3.69 -1.09
C SER A 101 -18.02 2.89 -2.10
N ILE A 102 -16.79 3.31 -2.42
CA ILE A 102 -15.90 2.60 -3.36
C ILE A 102 -15.32 1.35 -2.70
N SER A 103 -14.95 1.45 -1.42
CA SER A 103 -14.44 0.30 -0.65
C SER A 103 -15.53 -0.75 -0.42
N MET A 104 -16.77 -0.33 -0.12
CA MET A 104 -17.93 -1.21 0.05
C MET A 104 -18.38 -1.81 -1.29
N ALA A 105 -18.43 -1.05 -2.38
CA ALA A 105 -18.76 -1.57 -3.71
C ALA A 105 -17.73 -2.61 -4.17
N PHE A 106 -16.44 -2.41 -3.86
CA PHE A 106 -15.40 -3.39 -4.12
C PHE A 106 -15.52 -4.64 -3.24
N LEU A 107 -15.86 -4.48 -1.95
CA LEU A 107 -16.10 -5.61 -1.03
C LEU A 107 -17.35 -6.42 -1.43
N LEU A 108 -18.45 -5.77 -1.83
CA LEU A 108 -19.65 -6.43 -2.37
C LEU A 108 -19.39 -7.08 -3.73
N LEU A 109 -18.53 -6.49 -4.58
CA LEU A 109 -18.08 -7.12 -5.84
C LEU A 109 -17.25 -8.37 -5.57
N LEU A 110 -16.44 -8.38 -4.50
CA LEU A 110 -15.70 -9.56 -4.05
C LEU A 110 -16.63 -10.62 -3.44
N GLU A 111 -17.68 -10.21 -2.72
CA GLU A 111 -18.68 -11.12 -2.13
C GLU A 111 -19.59 -11.76 -3.20
N THR A 112 -19.88 -11.03 -4.30
CA THR A 112 -20.66 -11.55 -5.44
C THR A 112 -19.85 -12.40 -6.43
N LEU A 113 -18.52 -12.49 -6.27
CA LEU A 113 -17.63 -13.29 -7.12
C LEU A 113 -17.00 -14.52 -6.44
N SER A 114 -17.45 -14.91 -5.23
CA SER A 114 -17.27 -16.29 -4.79
C SER A 114 -18.42 -16.73 -3.88
N PRO A 115 -19.21 -17.69 -4.36
CA PRO A 115 -18.79 -19.05 -4.10
C PRO A 115 -18.26 -19.68 -5.37
N VAL A 116 -17.05 -20.23 -5.27
CA VAL A 116 -16.74 -21.44 -6.00
C VAL A 116 -17.80 -22.48 -5.59
N GLU A 117 -18.87 -22.57 -6.37
CA GLU A 117 -19.49 -23.84 -6.72
C GLU A 117 -18.93 -24.17 -8.11
N ARG A 118 -17.91 -25.01 -8.30
CA ARG A 118 -17.38 -26.16 -7.57
C ARG A 118 -15.91 -26.35 -7.97
#